data_AF-A0A2V6FIB4-F1
#
_entry.id   AF-A0A2V6FIB4-F1
#
_cell.length_a   1.000
_cell.length_b   1.000
_cell.length_c   1.000
_cell.angle_alpha   90.00
_cell.angle_beta   90.00
_cell.angle_gamma   90.00
#
_symmetry.space_group_name_H-M   'P 1'
#
loop_
_entity.id
_entity.type
_entity.pdbx_description
1 polymer ?
#
loop_
_entity_poly.entity_id
_entity_poly.type
_entity_poly.pdbx_seq_one_letter_code
_entity_poly.pdbx_strand_id
1 'polypeptide(L)'
;MFWPIAACVLLPWLLVYLGLHVVQRGIIFIDIAMAQMASVGICIAVLFHLNLQSWSTFAIALGLTFVGAAVFSVTGKRTSQIPQEAVIGISYVVAAAAAVLLLSRAAEGDEQIKQMLVGNILLVSPQEVWKCFALFAAVGIFHFVLRRNFLLVSFNRDRAYQQGLRVRWWDFSFYASFGLVVTIFVRMAGVLLVFSYLIVPAVCVINLVSGVRTRLVVGWIIATIGGIGG
;
A
#
# COMPACT_ATOMS: atom_id res chain seq x y z
N MET A 1 -10.98 23.13 6.63
CA MET A 1 -9.57 22.87 6.22
C MET A 1 -8.73 22.11 7.26
N PHE A 2 -9.17 21.92 8.51
CA PHE A 2 -8.37 21.19 9.52
C PHE A 2 -8.16 19.69 9.21
N TRP A 3 -9.20 19.00 8.72
CA TRP A 3 -9.18 17.54 8.52
C TRP A 3 -8.21 17.06 7.43
N PRO A 4 -8.08 17.73 6.27
CA PRO A 4 -7.02 17.42 5.30
C PRO A 4 -5.61 17.51 5.90
N ILE A 5 -5.33 18.54 6.69
CA ILE A 5 -4.03 18.71 7.37
C ILE A 5 -3.80 17.57 8.38
N ALA A 6 -4.83 17.23 9.17
CA ALA A 6 -4.76 16.11 10.10
C ALA A 6 -4.46 14.78 9.37
N ALA A 7 -5.08 14.54 8.21
CA ALA A 7 -4.80 13.37 7.38
C ALA A 7 -3.34 13.36 6.89
N CYS A 8 -2.82 14.49 6.40
CA CYS A 8 -1.43 14.64 5.96
C CYS A 8 -0.40 14.48 7.08
N VAL A 9 -0.77 14.70 8.34
CA VAL A 9 0.16 14.53 9.48
C VAL A 9 0.08 13.12 10.04
N LEU A 10 -1.12 12.56 10.19
CA LEU A 10 -1.34 11.31 10.93
C LEU A 10 -1.06 10.06 10.08
N LEU A 11 -1.45 10.08 8.81
CA LEU A 11 -1.44 8.88 7.96
C LEU A 11 -0.05 8.51 7.43
N PRO A 12 0.87 9.46 7.11
CA PRO A 12 2.19 9.10 6.58
C PRO A 12 3.07 8.30 7.52
N TRP A 13 2.80 8.29 8.83
CA TRP A 13 3.68 7.62 9.80
C TRP A 13 3.77 6.11 9.54
N LEU A 14 2.63 5.48 9.28
CA LEU A 14 2.59 4.07 8.91
C LEU A 14 3.17 3.85 7.50
N LEU A 15 2.92 4.77 6.57
CA LEU A 15 3.41 4.66 5.19
C LEU A 15 4.93 4.75 5.11
N VAL A 16 5.56 5.63 5.89
CA VAL A 16 7.03 5.70 6.00
C VAL A 16 7.58 4.39 6.55
N TYR A 17 6.94 3.82 7.58
CA TYR A 17 7.35 2.55 8.15
C TYR A 17 7.25 1.41 7.12
N LEU A 18 6.10 1.26 6.46
CA LEU A 18 5.91 0.27 5.40
C LEU A 18 6.84 0.52 4.21
N GLY A 19 7.10 1.79 3.88
CA GLY A 19 8.02 2.25 2.85
C GLY A 19 9.45 1.77 3.08
N LEU A 20 9.95 1.84 4.32
CA LEU A 20 11.25 1.27 4.66
C LEU A 20 11.31 -0.24 4.37
N HIS A 21 10.25 -0.97 4.69
CA HIS A 21 10.16 -2.40 4.38
C HIS A 21 10.10 -2.66 2.87
N VAL A 22 9.35 -1.84 2.12
CA VAL A 22 9.22 -1.91 0.65
C VAL A 22 10.56 -1.67 -0.05
N VAL A 23 11.27 -0.59 0.30
CA VAL A 23 12.55 -0.25 -0.31
C VAL A 23 13.61 -1.31 0.01
N GLN A 24 13.64 -1.82 1.25
CA GLN A 24 14.59 -2.88 1.65
C GLN A 24 14.32 -4.22 0.97
N ARG A 25 13.06 -4.48 0.60
CA ARG A 25 12.66 -5.67 -0.15
C ARG A 25 12.87 -5.53 -1.66
N GLY A 26 13.21 -4.34 -2.17
CA GLY A 26 13.39 -4.08 -3.61
C GLY A 26 12.09 -4.27 -4.40
N ILE A 27 10.97 -3.77 -3.87
CA ILE A 27 9.62 -3.94 -4.45
C ILE A 27 8.90 -2.60 -4.55
N ILE A 28 9.56 -1.58 -5.09
CA ILE A 28 9.14 -0.18 -4.99
C ILE A 28 7.73 0.01 -5.57
N PHE A 29 7.42 -0.64 -6.69
CA PHE A 29 6.13 -0.53 -7.40
C PHE A 29 4.99 -1.40 -6.83
N ILE A 30 5.19 -2.06 -5.68
CA ILE A 30 4.17 -2.93 -5.08
C ILE A 30 2.89 -2.15 -4.72
N ASP A 31 3.00 -0.88 -4.39
CA ASP A 31 1.87 -0.01 -4.06
C ASP A 31 0.93 0.19 -5.27
N ILE A 32 1.48 0.58 -6.42
CA ILE A 32 0.71 0.81 -7.64
C ILE A 32 0.09 -0.51 -8.12
N ALA A 33 0.84 -1.62 -8.06
CA ALA A 33 0.31 -2.92 -8.44
C ALA A 33 -0.88 -3.34 -7.54
N MET A 34 -0.77 -3.17 -6.23
CA MET A 34 -1.84 -3.50 -5.28
C MET A 34 -3.05 -2.57 -5.44
N ALA A 35 -2.82 -1.30 -5.75
CA ALA A 35 -3.89 -0.36 -6.08
C ALA A 35 -4.65 -0.78 -7.34
N GLN A 36 -3.96 -1.30 -8.37
CA GLN A 36 -4.62 -1.83 -9.56
C GLN A 36 -5.39 -3.13 -9.30
N MET A 37 -4.88 -4.02 -8.44
CA MET A 37 -5.64 -5.19 -8.00
C MET A 37 -6.95 -4.78 -7.31
N ALA A 38 -6.90 -3.79 -6.42
CA ALA A 38 -8.10 -3.22 -5.80
C ALA A 38 -9.04 -2.60 -6.84
N SER A 39 -8.49 -1.84 -7.81
CA SER A 39 -9.25 -1.20 -8.89
C SER A 39 -10.03 -2.23 -9.70
N VAL A 40 -9.41 -3.34 -10.11
CA VAL A 40 -10.10 -4.44 -10.80
C VAL A 40 -11.28 -4.95 -9.97
N GLY A 41 -11.10 -5.16 -8.66
CA GLY A 41 -12.20 -5.59 -7.79
C GLY A 41 -13.34 -4.57 -7.70
N ILE A 42 -13.03 -3.27 -7.71
CA ILE A 42 -14.05 -2.20 -7.77
C ILE A 42 -14.79 -2.25 -9.11
N CYS A 43 -14.06 -2.40 -10.23
CA CYS A 43 -14.66 -2.51 -11.56
C CYS A 43 -15.61 -3.71 -11.67
N ILE A 44 -15.22 -4.85 -11.11
CA ILE A 44 -16.07 -6.04 -11.01
C ILE A 44 -17.34 -5.72 -10.22
N ALA A 45 -17.23 -5.03 -9.09
CA ALA A 45 -18.40 -4.66 -8.29
C ALA A 45 -19.35 -3.70 -9.03
N VAL A 46 -18.81 -2.74 -9.79
CA VAL A 46 -19.58 -1.82 -10.64
C VAL A 46 -20.31 -2.59 -11.75
N LEU A 47 -19.68 -3.59 -12.36
CA LEU A 47 -20.32 -4.44 -13.36
C LEU A 47 -21.52 -5.23 -12.78
N PHE A 48 -21.45 -5.61 -11.51
CA PHE A 48 -22.55 -6.19 -10.75
C PHE A 48 -23.57 -5.15 -10.24
N HIS A 49 -23.48 -3.89 -10.67
CA HIS A 49 -24.35 -2.78 -10.26
C HIS A 49 -24.37 -2.55 -8.74
N LEU A 50 -23.27 -2.88 -8.06
CA LEU A 50 -23.13 -2.64 -6.63
C LEU A 50 -22.79 -1.18 -6.37
N ASN A 51 -23.37 -0.62 -5.31
CA ASN A 51 -23.02 0.72 -4.86
C ASN A 51 -21.53 0.81 -4.51
N LEU A 52 -20.84 1.87 -4.96
CA LEU A 52 -19.40 2.06 -4.74
C LEU A 52 -19.01 2.14 -3.25
N GLN A 53 -19.89 2.72 -2.45
CA GLN A 53 -19.72 2.85 -1.00
C GLN A 53 -20.23 1.64 -0.20
N SER A 54 -20.73 0.60 -0.88
CA SER A 54 -21.18 -0.61 -0.20
C SER A 54 -20.01 -1.39 0.40
N TRP A 55 -20.29 -2.08 1.51
CA TRP A 55 -19.37 -3.03 2.10
C TRP A 55 -18.98 -4.15 1.12
N SER A 56 -19.91 -4.55 0.24
CA SER A 56 -19.68 -5.58 -0.79
C SER A 56 -18.60 -5.16 -1.78
N THR A 57 -18.66 -3.93 -2.30
CA THR A 57 -17.63 -3.38 -3.19
C THR A 57 -16.27 -3.33 -2.51
N PHE A 58 -16.23 -2.92 -1.24
CA PHE A 58 -15.00 -2.93 -0.44
C PHE A 58 -14.44 -4.34 -0.25
N ALA A 59 -15.29 -5.33 0.05
CA ALA A 59 -14.88 -6.71 0.24
C ALA A 59 -14.34 -7.35 -1.06
N ILE A 60 -14.94 -7.07 -2.21
CA ILE A 60 -14.45 -7.55 -3.51
C ILE A 60 -13.09 -6.91 -3.84
N ALA A 61 -12.97 -5.59 -3.69
CA ALA A 61 -11.71 -4.88 -3.89
C ALA A 61 -10.59 -5.45 -3.02
N LEU A 62 -10.86 -5.61 -1.72
CA LEU A 62 -9.90 -6.17 -0.77
C LEU A 62 -9.57 -7.63 -1.06
N GLY A 63 -10.56 -8.43 -1.49
CA GLY A 63 -10.37 -9.81 -1.92
C GLY A 63 -9.37 -9.91 -3.07
N LEU A 64 -9.53 -9.07 -4.11
CA LEU A 64 -8.58 -9.02 -5.23
C LEU A 64 -7.20 -8.53 -4.79
N THR A 65 -7.13 -7.55 -3.90
CA THR A 65 -5.86 -7.12 -3.27
C THR A 65 -5.18 -8.28 -2.54
N PHE A 66 -5.92 -9.11 -1.80
CA PHE A 66 -5.37 -10.28 -1.11
C PHE A 66 -4.94 -11.39 -2.07
N VAL A 67 -5.63 -11.56 -3.19
CA VAL A 67 -5.15 -12.43 -4.28
C VAL A 67 -3.79 -11.93 -4.78
N GLY A 68 -3.65 -10.62 -5.02
CA GLY A 68 -2.36 -10.00 -5.36
C GLY A 68 -1.28 -10.28 -4.32
N ALA A 69 -1.59 -10.06 -3.04
CA ALA A 69 -0.68 -10.37 -1.93
C ALA A 69 -0.24 -11.85 -1.89
N ALA A 70 -1.16 -12.78 -2.17
CA ALA A 70 -0.86 -14.20 -2.25
C ALA A 70 0.08 -14.51 -3.42
N VAL A 71 -0.20 -13.97 -4.61
CA VAL A 71 0.65 -14.13 -5.80
C VAL A 71 2.06 -13.62 -5.49
N PHE A 72 2.18 -12.39 -4.98
CA PHE A 72 3.48 -11.79 -4.70
C PHE A 72 4.26 -12.53 -3.60
N SER A 73 3.59 -13.04 -2.57
CA SER A 73 4.23 -13.88 -1.55
C SER A 73 4.77 -15.20 -2.12
N VAL A 74 4.06 -15.81 -3.07
CA VAL A 74 4.46 -17.08 -3.69
C VAL A 74 5.62 -16.90 -4.67
N THR A 75 5.66 -15.77 -5.40
CA THR A 75 6.68 -15.50 -6.42
C THR A 75 7.98 -14.95 -5.84
N GLY A 76 7.97 -14.36 -4.64
CA GLY A 76 9.13 -13.80 -3.94
C GLY A 76 10.13 -14.83 -3.39
N LYS A 77 10.49 -15.86 -4.17
CA LYS A 77 11.38 -16.94 -3.73
C LYS A 77 12.85 -16.51 -3.72
N ARG A 78 13.61 -17.03 -2.74
CA ARG A 78 15.06 -16.81 -2.57
C ARG A 78 15.89 -17.14 -3.81
N THR A 79 15.46 -18.13 -4.59
CA THR A 79 16.19 -18.67 -5.76
C THR A 79 15.51 -18.33 -7.08
N SER A 80 14.56 -17.38 -7.09
CA SER A 80 13.95 -16.94 -8.35
C SER A 80 15.00 -16.22 -9.19
N GLN A 81 15.15 -16.64 -10.45
CA GLN A 81 15.97 -15.92 -11.44
C GLN A 81 15.32 -14.59 -11.85
N ILE A 82 14.00 -14.48 -11.68
CA ILE A 82 13.22 -13.29 -12.05
C ILE A 82 13.13 -12.37 -10.83
N PRO A 83 13.55 -11.10 -10.95
CA PRO A 83 13.35 -10.10 -9.91
C PRO A 83 11.88 -9.96 -9.54
N GLN A 84 11.57 -9.88 -8.25
CA GLN A 84 10.18 -9.75 -7.77
C GLN A 84 9.49 -8.51 -8.35
N GLU A 85 10.24 -7.43 -8.55
CA GLU A 85 9.75 -6.20 -9.14
C GLU A 85 9.24 -6.38 -10.58
N ALA A 86 9.83 -7.30 -11.36
CA ALA A 86 9.33 -7.64 -12.69
C ALA A 86 7.94 -8.30 -12.63
N VAL A 87 7.72 -9.20 -11.68
CA VAL A 87 6.41 -9.84 -11.46
C VAL A 87 5.36 -8.81 -11.03
N ILE A 88 5.75 -7.88 -10.15
CA ILE A 88 4.91 -6.76 -9.72
C ILE A 88 4.53 -5.88 -10.93
N GLY A 89 5.50 -5.53 -11.77
CA GLY A 89 5.27 -4.73 -12.98
C GLY A 89 4.34 -5.40 -13.99
N ILE A 90 4.52 -6.70 -14.26
CA ILE A 90 3.62 -7.47 -15.14
C ILE A 90 2.21 -7.50 -14.55
N SER A 91 2.09 -7.77 -13.24
CA SER A 91 0.79 -7.83 -12.56
C SER A 91 0.08 -6.47 -12.59
N TYR A 92 0.81 -5.37 -12.43
CA TYR A 92 0.32 -4.02 -12.60
C TYR A 92 -0.29 -3.81 -13.99
N VAL A 93 0.45 -4.11 -15.07
CA VAL A 93 -0.03 -3.91 -16.44
C VAL A 93 -1.27 -4.73 -16.74
N VAL A 94 -1.28 -6.01 -16.31
CA VAL A 94 -2.44 -6.90 -16.50
C VAL A 94 -3.66 -6.39 -15.74
N ALA A 95 -3.50 -5.98 -14.48
CA ALA A 95 -4.59 -5.45 -13.66
C ALA A 95 -5.11 -4.11 -14.20
N ALA A 96 -4.21 -3.19 -14.60
CA ALA A 96 -4.60 -1.93 -15.20
C ALA A 96 -5.39 -2.12 -16.51
N ALA A 97 -4.91 -3.01 -17.39
CA ALA A 97 -5.62 -3.35 -18.63
C ALA A 97 -7.00 -3.98 -18.33
N ALA A 98 -7.08 -4.88 -17.35
CA ALA A 98 -8.35 -5.46 -16.93
C ALA A 98 -9.32 -4.41 -16.37
N ALA A 99 -8.84 -3.49 -15.54
CA ALA A 99 -9.66 -2.40 -15.00
C ALA A 99 -10.19 -1.50 -16.12
N VAL A 100 -9.35 -1.09 -17.07
CA VAL A 100 -9.76 -0.28 -18.25
C VAL A 100 -10.80 -1.02 -19.10
N LEU A 101 -10.57 -2.31 -19.39
CA LEU A 101 -11.52 -3.12 -20.16
C LEU A 101 -12.87 -3.25 -19.45
N LEU A 102 -12.88 -3.48 -18.14
CA LEU A 102 -14.11 -3.55 -17.35
C LEU A 102 -14.84 -2.20 -17.29
N LEU A 103 -14.10 -1.10 -17.12
CA LEU A 103 -14.67 0.25 -17.05
C LEU A 103 -15.20 0.75 -18.40
N SER A 104 -14.61 0.32 -19.52
CA SER A 104 -15.14 0.62 -20.86
C SER A 104 -16.57 0.09 -21.08
N ARG A 105 -17.04 -0.82 -20.22
CA ARG A 105 -18.40 -1.36 -20.22
C ARG A 105 -19.35 -0.59 -19.29
N ALA A 106 -18.86 0.34 -18.48
CA ALA A 106 -19.63 1.12 -17.51
C ALA A 106 -19.82 2.56 -18.00
N ALA A 107 -21.02 3.12 -17.82
CA ALA A 107 -21.36 4.46 -18.28
C ALA A 107 -20.56 5.60 -17.60
N GLU A 108 -20.07 5.37 -16.38
CA GLU A 108 -19.33 6.36 -15.56
C GLU A 108 -17.83 6.00 -15.39
N GLY A 109 -17.28 5.15 -16.27
CA GLY A 109 -15.94 4.57 -16.08
C GLY A 109 -14.81 5.60 -15.98
N ASP A 110 -14.86 6.67 -16.78
CA ASP A 110 -13.78 7.67 -16.88
C ASP A 110 -13.62 8.54 -15.63
N GLU A 111 -14.71 8.87 -14.93
CA GLU A 111 -14.63 9.64 -13.68
C GLU A 111 -14.00 8.81 -12.54
N GLN A 112 -14.32 7.52 -12.48
CA GLN A 112 -13.79 6.63 -11.45
C GLN A 112 -12.27 6.44 -11.59
N ILE A 113 -11.74 6.33 -12.80
CA ILE A 113 -10.28 6.24 -13.05
C ILE A 113 -9.60 7.52 -12.55
N LYS A 114 -10.13 8.69 -12.93
CA LYS A 114 -9.58 9.98 -12.51
C LYS A 114 -9.58 10.13 -10.99
N GLN A 115 -10.67 9.75 -10.33
CA GLN A 115 -10.79 9.85 -8.89
C GLN A 115 -9.79 8.92 -8.16
N MET A 116 -9.50 7.72 -8.67
CA MET A 116 -8.48 6.85 -8.08
C MET A 116 -7.04 7.37 -8.27
N LEU A 117 -6.73 7.96 -9.42
CA LEU A 117 -5.39 8.47 -9.71
C LEU A 117 -5.04 9.71 -8.88
N VAL A 118 -5.96 10.68 -8.85
CA VAL A 118 -5.74 11.98 -8.20
C VAL A 118 -6.15 11.95 -6.73
N GLY A 119 -7.19 11.19 -6.38
CA GLY A 119 -7.83 11.27 -5.07
C GLY A 119 -8.47 12.63 -4.82
N ASN A 120 -9.05 12.82 -3.64
CA ASN A 120 -9.46 14.14 -3.19
C ASN A 120 -9.31 14.28 -1.68
N ILE A 121 -8.05 14.41 -1.24
CA ILE A 121 -7.74 14.57 0.19
C ILE A 121 -8.32 15.87 0.78
N LEU A 122 -8.68 16.84 -0.05
CA LEU A 122 -9.24 18.12 0.39
C LEU A 122 -10.70 18.01 0.87
N LEU A 123 -11.45 17.03 0.36
CA LEU A 123 -12.86 16.82 0.70
C LEU A 123 -13.10 15.72 1.75
N VAL A 124 -12.05 15.27 2.45
CA VAL A 124 -12.16 14.18 3.42
C VAL A 124 -12.99 14.59 4.64
N SER A 125 -13.92 13.72 5.02
CA SER A 125 -14.73 13.91 6.21
C SER A 125 -13.98 13.51 7.49
N PRO A 126 -14.34 14.10 8.64
CA PRO A 126 -13.78 13.71 9.94
C PRO A 126 -13.89 12.20 10.22
N GLN A 127 -15.03 11.63 9.86
CA GLN A 127 -15.36 10.22 10.07
C GLN A 127 -14.47 9.30 9.22
N GLU A 128 -14.17 9.69 7.99
CA GLU A 128 -13.25 8.95 7.11
C GLU A 128 -11.82 8.99 7.64
N VAL A 129 -11.35 10.17 8.07
CA VAL A 129 -10.02 10.33 8.67
C VAL A 129 -9.88 9.46 9.93
N TRP A 130 -10.87 9.46 10.82
CA TRP A 130 -10.84 8.63 12.02
C TRP A 130 -10.95 7.14 11.78
N LYS A 131 -11.78 6.69 10.84
CA LYS A 131 -11.82 5.27 10.45
C LYS A 131 -10.50 4.82 9.85
N CYS A 132 -9.92 5.64 8.98
CA CYS A 132 -8.62 5.36 8.36
C CYS A 132 -7.51 5.31 9.41
N PHE A 133 -7.45 6.31 10.30
CA PHE A 133 -6.47 6.36 11.38
C PHE A 133 -6.61 5.18 12.34
N ALA A 134 -7.82 4.81 12.76
CA ALA A 134 -8.04 3.65 13.64
C ALA A 134 -7.54 2.34 13.01
N LEU A 135 -7.79 2.16 11.71
CA LEU A 135 -7.30 0.99 10.98
C LEU A 135 -5.76 1.04 10.81
N PHE A 136 -5.19 2.20 10.50
CA PHE A 136 -3.75 2.39 10.43
C PHE A 136 -3.07 2.12 11.78
N ALA A 137 -3.67 2.57 12.88
CA ALA A 137 -3.20 2.28 14.23
C ALA A 137 -3.26 0.79 14.52
N ALA A 138 -4.35 0.09 14.17
CA ALA A 138 -4.47 -1.35 14.33
C ALA A 138 -3.40 -2.12 13.53
N VAL A 139 -3.17 -1.75 12.27
CA VAL A 139 -2.11 -2.33 11.44
C VAL A 139 -0.73 -1.98 11.99
N GLY A 140 -0.52 -0.75 12.44
CA GLY A 140 0.72 -0.31 13.09
C GLY A 140 1.04 -1.10 14.35
N ILE A 141 0.04 -1.36 15.20
CA ILE A 141 0.17 -2.20 16.40
C ILE A 141 0.52 -3.65 15.99
N PHE A 142 -0.17 -4.20 14.99
CA PHE A 142 0.13 -5.53 14.45
C PHE A 142 1.60 -5.65 14.00
N HIS A 143 2.09 -4.68 13.23
CA HIS A 143 3.50 -4.61 12.82
C HIS A 143 4.45 -4.37 13.99
N PHE A 144 4.06 -3.57 14.99
CA PHE A 144 4.88 -3.27 16.15
C PHE A 144 5.08 -4.47 17.08
N VAL A 145 4.03 -5.27 17.30
CA VAL A 145 4.07 -6.51 18.09
C VAL A 145 4.95 -7.54 17.38
N LEU A 146 4.79 -7.68 16.06
CA LEU A 146 5.52 -8.65 15.24
C LEU A 146 6.81 -8.09 14.63
N ARG A 147 7.28 -6.93 15.11
CA ARG A 147 8.37 -6.15 14.49
C ARG A 147 9.66 -6.93 14.33
N ARG A 148 9.97 -7.83 15.27
CA ARG A 148 11.20 -8.65 15.22
C ARG A 148 11.22 -9.50 13.95
N ASN A 149 10.10 -10.13 13.62
CA ASN A 149 10.00 -11.02 12.46
C ASN A 149 9.93 -10.21 11.16
N PHE A 150 9.15 -9.13 11.12
CA PHE A 150 9.08 -8.27 9.93
C PHE A 150 10.42 -7.63 9.59
N LEU A 151 11.13 -7.10 10.59
CA LEU A 151 12.46 -6.51 10.39
C LEU A 151 13.48 -7.57 9.97
N LEU A 152 13.44 -8.76 10.56
CA LEU A 152 14.34 -9.83 10.17
C LEU A 152 14.11 -10.28 8.72
N VAL A 153 12.85 -10.46 8.31
CA VAL A 153 12.51 -10.88 6.94
C VAL A 153 12.86 -9.81 5.89
N SER A 154 12.71 -8.52 6.23
CA SER A 154 13.01 -7.42 5.31
C SER A 154 14.49 -7.07 5.24
N PHE A 155 15.20 -7.00 6.37
CA PHE A 155 16.58 -6.51 6.41
C PHE A 155 17.62 -7.64 6.41
N ASN A 156 17.25 -8.85 6.84
CA ASN A 156 18.17 -9.98 6.95
C ASN A 156 17.49 -11.28 6.52
N ARG A 157 17.04 -11.32 5.25
CA ARG A 157 16.25 -12.43 4.69
C ARG A 157 16.94 -13.78 4.86
N ASP A 158 18.26 -13.86 4.69
CA ASP A 158 19.02 -15.11 4.88
C ASP A 158 19.02 -15.60 6.34
N ARG A 159 19.16 -14.70 7.31
CA ARG A 159 19.05 -15.07 8.74
C ARG A 159 17.64 -15.54 9.09
N ALA A 160 16.61 -14.98 8.46
CA ALA A 160 15.24 -15.44 8.66
C ALA A 160 15.05 -16.90 8.20
N TYR A 161 15.64 -17.27 7.07
CA TYR A 161 15.64 -18.67 6.62
C TYR A 161 16.44 -19.58 7.57
N GLN A 162 17.61 -19.14 8.05
CA GLN A 162 18.44 -19.91 8.99
C GLN A 162 17.73 -20.15 10.33
N GLN A 163 16.92 -19.20 10.79
CA GLN A 163 16.12 -19.33 12.01
C GLN A 163 14.84 -20.17 11.82
N GLY A 164 14.64 -20.79 10.65
CA GLY A 164 13.48 -21.64 10.38
C GLY A 164 12.16 -20.88 10.25
N LEU A 165 12.20 -19.55 10.11
CA LEU A 165 10.98 -18.77 9.92
C LEU A 165 10.34 -19.12 8.57
N ARG A 166 9.02 -19.24 8.57
CA ARG A 166 8.26 -19.42 7.34
C ARG A 166 8.15 -18.09 6.58
N VAL A 167 9.21 -17.69 5.90
CA VAL A 167 9.35 -16.39 5.21
C VAL A 167 8.14 -16.06 4.33
N ARG A 168 7.56 -17.04 3.64
CA ARG A 168 6.37 -16.87 2.80
C ARG A 168 5.13 -16.42 3.57
N TRP A 169 4.92 -16.92 4.78
CA TRP A 169 3.80 -16.48 5.63
C TRP A 169 3.99 -15.03 6.08
N TRP A 170 5.23 -14.63 6.39
CA TRP A 170 5.56 -13.25 6.73
C TRP A 170 5.47 -12.31 5.54
N ASP A 171 5.87 -12.76 4.35
CA ASP A 171 5.70 -12.01 3.10
C ASP A 171 4.21 -11.83 2.79
N PHE A 172 3.39 -12.88 2.88
CA PHE A 172 1.95 -12.76 2.70
C PHE A 172 1.32 -11.80 3.71
N SER A 173 1.69 -11.93 5.00
CA SER A 173 1.17 -11.05 6.06
C SER A 173 1.57 -9.59 5.83
N PHE A 174 2.80 -9.36 5.36
CA PHE A 174 3.27 -8.04 4.95
C PHE A 174 2.46 -7.51 3.76
N TYR A 175 2.38 -8.25 2.66
CA TYR A 175 1.66 -7.82 1.46
C TYR A 175 0.16 -7.63 1.70
N ALA A 176 -0.48 -8.47 2.51
CA ALA A 176 -1.89 -8.35 2.84
C ALA A 176 -2.17 -7.09 3.69
N SER A 177 -1.39 -6.88 4.76
CA SER A 177 -1.53 -5.68 5.60
C SER A 177 -1.17 -4.39 4.85
N PHE A 178 -0.13 -4.43 4.02
CA PHE A 178 0.26 -3.36 3.11
C PHE A 178 -0.84 -3.04 2.10
N GLY A 179 -1.37 -4.07 1.46
CA GLY A 179 -2.46 -3.96 0.49
C GLY A 179 -3.72 -3.34 1.08
N LEU A 180 -4.08 -3.75 2.30
CA LEU A 180 -5.20 -3.17 3.04
C LEU A 180 -5.00 -1.66 3.27
N VAL A 181 -3.82 -1.27 3.76
CA VAL A 181 -3.45 0.13 4.00
C VAL A 181 -3.50 0.95 2.71
N VAL A 182 -2.86 0.46 1.64
CA VAL A 182 -2.82 1.13 0.34
C VAL A 182 -4.22 1.24 -0.26
N THR A 183 -5.01 0.17 -0.26
CA THR A 183 -6.37 0.16 -0.83
C THR A 183 -7.26 1.23 -0.19
N ILE A 184 -7.18 1.39 1.13
CA ILE A 184 -7.98 2.38 1.87
C ILE A 184 -7.45 3.78 1.62
N PHE A 185 -6.13 3.97 1.65
CA PHE A 185 -5.55 5.30 1.52
C PHE A 185 -5.63 5.85 0.11
N VAL A 186 -5.46 5.00 -0.91
CA VAL A 186 -5.63 5.40 -2.32
C VAL A 186 -7.03 5.95 -2.58
N ARG A 187 -8.07 5.36 -2.00
CA ARG A 187 -9.45 5.88 -2.12
C ARG A 187 -9.60 7.30 -1.56
N MET A 188 -8.81 7.65 -0.56
CA MET A 188 -8.87 8.94 0.13
C MET A 188 -7.96 9.99 -0.54
N ALA A 189 -6.71 9.60 -0.79
CA ALA A 189 -5.60 10.48 -1.12
C ALA A 189 -5.08 10.34 -2.57
N GLY A 190 -5.51 9.30 -3.28
CA GLY A 190 -5.02 8.98 -4.62
C GLY A 190 -3.69 8.23 -4.61
N VAL A 191 -3.43 7.48 -5.69
CA VAL A 191 -2.22 6.65 -5.81
C VAL A 191 -0.94 7.47 -5.73
N LEU A 192 -0.92 8.65 -6.34
CA LEU A 192 0.28 9.50 -6.39
C LEU A 192 0.72 9.97 -5.00
N LEU A 193 -0.22 10.42 -4.18
CA LEU A 193 0.09 10.90 -2.84
C LEU A 193 0.54 9.75 -1.92
N VAL A 194 -0.09 8.58 -2.06
CA VAL A 194 0.34 7.36 -1.34
C VAL A 194 1.78 7.00 -1.71
N PHE A 195 2.10 6.95 -2.99
CA PHE A 195 3.45 6.64 -3.48
C PHE A 195 4.48 7.62 -2.91
N SER A 196 4.18 8.92 -2.97
CA SER A 196 5.07 9.98 -2.45
C SER A 196 5.35 9.81 -0.95
N TYR A 197 4.33 9.60 -0.12
CA TYR A 197 4.52 9.39 1.32
C TYR A 197 5.21 8.07 1.67
N LEU A 198 5.11 7.07 0.81
CA LEU A 198 5.65 5.74 1.07
C LEU A 198 7.12 5.63 0.64
N ILE A 199 7.45 6.09 -0.57
CA ILE A 199 8.74 5.85 -1.20
C ILE A 199 9.73 6.98 -0.94
N VAL A 200 9.34 8.24 -1.17
CA VAL A 200 10.27 9.39 -1.09
C VAL A 200 10.96 9.48 0.27
N PRO A 201 10.26 9.57 1.42
CA PRO A 201 10.91 9.67 2.72
C PRO A 201 11.74 8.40 3.04
N ALA A 202 11.27 7.21 2.65
CA ALA A 202 11.99 5.97 2.89
C ALA A 202 13.32 5.88 2.13
N VAL A 203 13.34 6.31 0.87
CA VAL A 203 14.56 6.35 0.04
C VAL A 203 15.54 7.41 0.56
N CYS A 204 15.05 8.60 0.94
CA CYS A 204 15.89 9.64 1.51
C CYS A 204 16.64 9.13 2.75
N VAL A 205 15.93 8.54 3.71
CA VAL A 205 16.55 8.15 4.99
C VAL A 205 17.47 6.94 4.90
N ILE A 206 17.26 6.05 3.92
CA ILE A 206 18.15 4.89 3.73
C ILE A 206 19.56 5.35 3.37
N ASN A 207 19.69 6.45 2.63
CA ASN A 207 20.98 7.03 2.24
C ASN A 207 21.55 8.01 3.29
N LEU A 208 20.69 8.64 4.09
CA LEU A 208 21.11 9.69 5.05
C LEU A 208 21.55 9.15 6.41
N VAL A 209 20.89 8.12 6.93
CA VAL A 209 21.07 7.69 8.33
C VAL A 209 21.17 6.17 8.50
N SER A 210 21.95 5.77 9.51
CA SER A 210 22.10 4.39 9.93
C SER A 210 21.13 4.05 11.08
N GLY A 211 20.65 2.80 11.09
CA GLY A 211 19.73 2.30 12.11
C GLY A 211 18.24 2.54 11.79
N VAL A 212 17.43 1.50 12.02
CA VAL A 212 16.00 1.50 11.67
C VAL A 212 15.21 2.58 12.41
N ARG A 213 15.52 2.80 13.71
CA ARG A 213 14.82 3.82 14.51
C ARG A 213 15.08 5.23 14.00
N THR A 214 16.34 5.57 13.72
CA THR A 214 16.72 6.88 13.18
C THR A 214 16.10 7.12 11.80
N ARG A 215 16.10 6.09 10.95
CA ARG A 215 15.42 6.13 9.64
C ARG A 215 13.93 6.45 9.76
N LEU A 216 13.23 5.83 10.71
CA LEU A 216 11.81 6.11 10.94
C LEU A 216 11.57 7.54 11.40
N VAL A 217 12.32 8.02 12.39
CA VAL A 217 12.15 9.37 12.95
C VAL A 217 12.40 10.44 11.88
N VAL A 218 13.52 10.34 11.15
CA VAL A 218 13.83 11.29 10.08
C VAL A 218 12.82 11.19 8.94
N GLY A 219 12.36 9.97 8.62
CA GLY A 219 11.38 9.75 7.56
C GLY A 219 10.02 10.37 7.89
N TRP A 220 9.60 10.28 9.15
CA TRP A 220 8.38 10.97 9.62
C TRP A 220 8.51 12.48 9.55
N ILE A 221 9.68 13.04 9.88
CA ILE A 221 9.94 14.48 9.74
C ILE A 221 9.83 14.90 8.26
N ILE A 222 10.49 14.18 7.35
CA ILE A 222 10.44 14.47 5.90
C ILE A 222 9.00 14.39 5.39
N ALA A 223 8.28 13.33 5.74
CA ALA A 223 6.89 13.13 5.32
C ALA A 223 5.96 14.23 5.86
N THR A 224 6.13 14.62 7.13
CA THR A 224 5.30 15.67 7.75
C THR A 224 5.58 17.02 7.11
N ILE A 225 6.85 17.35 6.85
CA ILE A 225 7.23 18.60 6.18
C ILE A 225 6.67 18.63 4.75
N GLY A 226 6.83 17.54 3.98
CA GLY A 226 6.29 17.43 2.63
C GLY A 226 4.77 17.56 2.60
N GLY A 227 4.07 16.92 3.54
CA GLY A 227 2.61 16.97 3.61
C GLY A 227 2.02 18.32 3.99
N ILE A 228 2.76 19.14 4.73
CA ILE A 228 2.37 20.53 5.06
C ILE A 228 2.78 21.49 3.93
N GLY A 229 3.92 21.23 3.28
CA GLY A 229 4.49 22.08 2.24
C GLY A 229 3.75 22.02 0.89
N GLY A 230 3.07 20.92 0.59
CA GLY A 230 2.39 20.68 -0.69
C GLY A 230 3.20 19.80 -1.63
#